data_AF-A0A1F4VDL0-F1
#
_entry.id   AF-A0A1F4VDL0-F1
#
_cell.length_a   1.000
_cell.length_b   1.000
_cell.length_c   1.000
_cell.angle_alpha   90.00
_cell.angle_beta   90.00
_cell.angle_gamma   90.00
#
_symmetry.space_group_name_H-M   'P 1'
#
loop_
_entity.id
_entity.type
_entity.pdbx_description
1 polymer ?
#
loop_
_entity_poly.entity_id
_entity_poly.type
_entity_poly.pdbx_seq_one_letter_code
_entity_poly.pdbx_strand_id
1 'polypeptide(L)'
;MNLPFSPTFFRKMDIFQQLMEYEAQTDVKRLWRGEKAVLIWAGSEHHQHIGSAIDSSHIKDALSFAETNGYITHEEKVELEPSVSHILGCLITHEFGCSVSNPAQRLDLKINRNGILAGRILVETKNLKKPGVFKKWTWDWWLIYYVAGLIIVGQLLKLCIDLYSSVK
;
A
#
# COMPACT_ATOMS: atom_id res chain seq x y z
N MET A 1 3.41 -20.73 -21.41
CA MET A 1 2.99 -19.32 -21.43
C MET A 1 2.56 -18.98 -20.01
N ASN A 2 3.44 -18.38 -19.20
CA ASN A 2 3.09 -17.96 -17.84
C ASN A 2 2.32 -16.65 -17.97
N LEU A 3 1.02 -16.66 -17.66
CA LEU A 3 0.25 -15.43 -17.56
C LEU A 3 0.96 -14.49 -16.58
N PRO A 4 1.18 -13.20 -16.92
CA PRO A 4 1.90 -12.26 -16.04
C PRO A 4 1.13 -11.93 -14.74
N PHE A 5 -0.10 -12.43 -14.63
CA PHE A 5 -1.05 -12.14 -13.58
C PHE A 5 -0.97 -13.19 -12.46
N SER A 6 0.11 -13.17 -11.67
CA SER A 6 0.10 -13.90 -10.40
C SER A 6 -0.89 -13.22 -9.42
N PRO A 7 -1.47 -13.93 -8.44
CA PRO A 7 -2.28 -13.32 -7.38
C PRO A 7 -1.56 -12.15 -6.68
N THR A 8 -0.23 -12.20 -6.64
CA THR A 8 0.63 -11.14 -6.12
C THR A 8 0.56 -9.85 -6.94
N PHE A 9 0.33 -9.93 -8.26
CA PHE A 9 0.18 -8.77 -9.14
C PHE A 9 -1.06 -7.95 -8.77
N PHE A 10 -2.22 -8.60 -8.66
CA PHE A 10 -3.47 -7.92 -8.28
C PHE A 10 -3.37 -7.29 -6.90
N ARG A 11 -2.77 -8.00 -5.93
CA ARG A 11 -2.56 -7.45 -4.60
C ARG A 11 -1.61 -6.25 -4.60
N LYS A 12 -0.59 -6.25 -5.45
CA LYS A 12 0.29 -5.08 -5.62
C LYS A 12 -0.46 -3.87 -6.21
N MET A 13 -1.38 -4.08 -7.15
CA MET A 13 -2.19 -3.00 -7.72
C MET A 13 -3.15 -2.39 -6.70
N ASP A 14 -3.84 -3.24 -5.95
CA ASP A 14 -4.75 -2.85 -4.87
C ASP A 14 -4.03 -1.98 -3.82
N ILE A 15 -2.88 -2.46 -3.33
CA ILE A 15 -2.04 -1.71 -2.38
C ILE A 15 -1.50 -0.42 -3.00
N PHE A 16 -1.07 -0.44 -4.27
CA PHE A 16 -0.60 0.78 -4.94
C PHE A 16 -1.71 1.83 -5.03
N GLN A 17 -2.94 1.44 -5.33
CA GLN A 17 -4.08 2.35 -5.37
C GLN A 17 -4.37 2.92 -3.98
N GLN A 18 -4.37 2.08 -2.95
CA GLN A 18 -4.50 2.51 -1.55
C GLN A 18 -3.42 3.54 -1.16
N LEU A 19 -2.15 3.31 -1.56
CA LEU A 19 -1.06 4.27 -1.34
C LEU A 19 -1.29 5.62 -2.04
N MET A 20 -1.83 5.59 -3.27
CA MET A 20 -2.15 6.81 -4.02
C MET A 20 -3.32 7.58 -3.40
N GLU A 21 -4.31 6.88 -2.86
CA GLU A 21 -5.45 7.48 -2.15
C GLU A 21 -4.99 8.17 -0.87
N TYR A 22 -4.13 7.53 -0.07
CA TYR A 22 -3.53 8.16 1.10
C TYR A 22 -2.63 9.36 0.76
N GLU A 23 -1.87 9.29 -0.35
CA GLU A 23 -1.07 10.42 -0.82
C GLU A 23 -1.93 11.65 -1.18
N ALA A 24 -3.16 11.42 -1.64
CA ALA A 24 -4.12 12.48 -1.99
C ALA A 24 -4.82 13.10 -0.77
N GLN A 25 -4.93 12.40 0.35
CA GLN A 25 -5.56 12.92 1.58
C GLN A 25 -4.66 13.98 2.22
N THR A 26 -5.06 15.25 2.19
CA THR A 26 -4.24 16.40 2.60
C THR A 26 -4.09 16.55 4.12
N ASP A 27 -5.07 16.11 4.89
CA ASP A 27 -5.20 16.49 6.31
C ASP A 27 -4.32 15.63 7.24
N VAL A 28 -3.83 14.48 6.75
CA VAL A 28 -2.99 13.52 7.52
C VAL A 28 -1.58 13.41 6.94
N LYS A 29 -1.21 14.28 5.97
CA LYS A 29 0.06 14.20 5.22
C LYS A 29 1.31 14.12 6.11
N ARG A 30 1.29 14.79 7.26
CA ARG A 30 2.45 14.80 8.17
C ARG A 30 2.77 13.40 8.65
N LEU A 31 1.82 12.71 9.29
CA LEU A 31 2.04 11.37 9.85
C LEU A 31 2.27 10.34 8.74
N TRP A 32 1.60 10.51 7.60
CA TRP A 32 1.79 9.66 6.43
C TRP A 32 3.24 9.63 5.93
N ARG A 33 3.97 10.75 5.97
CA ARG A 33 5.42 10.78 5.64
C ARG A 33 6.22 9.85 6.55
N GLY A 34 5.91 9.84 7.85
CA GLY A 34 6.52 8.94 8.83
C GLY A 34 6.16 7.48 8.57
N GLU A 35 4.89 7.18 8.28
CA GLU A 35 4.46 5.83 7.93
C GLU A 35 5.17 5.31 6.69
N LYS A 36 5.29 6.12 5.63
CA LYS A 36 6.03 5.73 4.43
C LYS A 36 7.49 5.40 4.72
N ALA A 37 8.15 6.14 5.61
CA ALA A 37 9.52 5.81 6.03
C ALA A 37 9.60 4.42 6.65
N VAL A 38 8.64 4.07 7.52
CA VAL A 38 8.55 2.75 8.17
C VAL A 38 8.27 1.65 7.16
N LEU A 39 7.34 1.88 6.22
CA LEU A 39 7.02 0.92 5.16
C LEU A 39 8.22 0.70 4.24
N ILE A 40 8.89 1.76 3.79
CA ILE A 40 10.11 1.70 2.96
C ILE A 40 11.20 0.91 3.67
N TRP A 41 11.41 1.19 4.96
CA TRP A 41 12.37 0.46 5.78
C TRP A 41 12.01 -1.03 5.86
N ALA A 42 10.78 -1.37 6.21
CA ALA A 42 10.29 -2.76 6.31
C ALA A 42 10.27 -3.52 4.96
N GLY A 43 10.13 -2.80 3.84
CA GLY A 43 10.15 -3.33 2.49
C GLY A 43 11.55 -3.44 1.88
N SER A 44 12.55 -2.81 2.49
CA SER A 44 13.95 -2.83 2.02
C SER A 44 14.61 -4.19 2.26
N GLU A 45 15.56 -4.56 1.41
CA GLU A 45 16.29 -5.83 1.53
C GLU A 45 17.08 -5.95 2.83
N HIS A 46 17.46 -4.81 3.43
CA HIS A 46 18.26 -4.77 4.66
C HIS A 46 17.45 -5.04 5.94
N HIS A 47 16.12 -4.94 5.90
CA HIS A 47 15.27 -4.98 7.11
C HIS A 47 13.93 -5.70 6.86
N GLN A 48 13.97 -6.90 6.25
CA GLN A 48 12.79 -7.76 6.17
C GLN A 48 12.41 -8.33 7.54
N HIS A 49 11.82 -7.51 8.40
CA HIS A 49 11.22 -7.93 9.67
C HIS A 49 9.86 -8.60 9.45
N ILE A 50 9.79 -9.57 8.53
CA ILE A 50 8.59 -10.38 8.35
C ILE A 50 8.43 -11.24 9.59
N GLY A 51 7.61 -10.82 10.55
CA GLY A 51 7.38 -11.62 11.74
C GLY A 51 7.54 -10.88 13.05
N SER A 52 8.43 -9.91 13.09
CA SER A 52 8.94 -9.32 14.33
C SER A 52 8.13 -8.12 14.79
N ALA A 53 8.02 -7.97 16.11
CA ALA A 53 7.46 -6.77 16.71
C ALA A 53 8.40 -5.58 16.45
N ILE A 54 7.82 -4.45 16.07
CA ILE A 54 8.46 -3.15 15.99
C ILE A 54 7.90 -2.27 17.09
N ASP A 55 8.77 -1.43 17.62
CA ASP A 55 8.49 -0.48 18.69
C ASP A 55 8.97 0.92 18.30
N SER A 56 8.93 1.85 19.24
CA SER A 56 9.34 3.23 19.00
C SER A 56 10.81 3.41 18.59
N SER A 57 11.70 2.50 18.96
CA SER A 57 13.11 2.58 18.56
C SER A 57 13.28 2.28 17.07
N HIS A 58 12.60 1.24 16.59
CA HIS A 58 12.60 0.86 15.18
C HIS A 58 12.04 1.95 14.25
N ILE A 59 11.11 2.78 14.73
CA ILE A 59 10.60 3.91 13.95
C ILE A 59 11.69 4.98 13.76
N LYS A 60 12.52 5.23 14.78
CA LYS A 60 13.65 6.17 14.65
C LYS A 60 14.70 5.65 13.68
N ASP A 61 14.94 4.35 13.68
CA ASP A 61 15.82 3.70 12.70
C ASP A 61 15.26 3.82 11.30
N ALA A 62 13.94 3.60 11.12
CA ALA A 62 13.28 3.76 9.84
C ALA A 62 13.32 5.21 9.32
N LEU A 63 13.12 6.20 10.18
CA LEU A 63 13.26 7.61 9.81
C LEU A 63 14.70 7.95 9.39
N SER A 64 15.69 7.45 10.13
CA SER A 64 17.11 7.63 9.80
C SER A 64 17.50 6.94 8.49
N PHE A 65 16.96 5.75 8.24
CA PHE A 65 17.11 5.04 6.97
C PHE A 65 16.49 5.84 5.82
N ALA A 66 15.28 6.37 6.01
CA ALA A 66 14.59 7.14 4.99
C ALA A 66 15.33 8.45 4.65
N GLU A 67 15.89 9.13 5.65
CA GLU A 67 16.75 10.30 5.48
C GLU A 67 18.01 9.95 4.69
N THR A 68 18.75 8.93 5.13
CA THR A 68 20.03 8.51 4.52
C THR A 68 19.86 8.15 3.03
N ASN A 69 18.71 7.58 2.68
CA ASN A 69 18.38 7.16 1.31
C ASN A 69 17.62 8.24 0.51
N GLY A 70 17.43 9.44 1.05
CA GLY A 70 16.82 10.57 0.35
C GLY A 70 15.31 10.45 0.11
N TYR A 71 14.62 9.65 0.91
CA TYR A 71 13.15 9.54 0.86
C TYR A 71 12.44 10.67 1.61
N ILE A 72 13.08 11.19 2.66
CA ILE A 72 12.68 12.37 3.44
C ILE A 72 13.91 13.28 3.67
N THR A 73 13.66 14.54 4.01
CA THR A 73 14.69 15.52 4.41
C THR A 73 15.05 15.41 5.89
N HIS A 74 16.16 16.04 6.30
CA HIS A 74 16.58 16.09 7.70
C HIS A 74 15.54 16.81 8.57
N GLU A 75 15.00 17.92 8.07
CA GLU A 75 13.98 18.73 8.73
C GLU A 75 12.71 17.89 8.97
N GLU A 76 12.30 17.10 7.99
CA GLU A 76 11.16 16.18 8.11
C GLU A 76 11.39 15.10 9.17
N LYS A 77 12.60 14.54 9.25
CA LYS A 77 12.94 13.57 10.30
C LYS A 77 12.80 14.19 11.68
N VAL A 78 13.42 15.35 11.91
CA VAL A 78 13.37 16.07 13.20
C VAL A 78 11.92 16.41 13.57
N GLU A 79 11.09 16.77 12.58
CA GLU A 79 9.66 17.03 12.77
C GLU A 79 8.87 15.76 13.18
N LEU A 80 9.26 14.58 12.68
CA LEU A 80 8.53 13.32 12.85
C LEU A 80 8.95 12.52 14.09
N GLU A 81 10.20 12.67 14.56
CA GLU A 81 10.73 11.96 15.74
C GLU A 81 9.87 12.08 17.01
N PRO A 82 9.23 13.22 17.34
CA PRO A 82 8.31 13.32 18.47
C PRO A 82 7.01 12.53 18.29
N SER A 83 6.64 12.19 17.04
CA SER A 83 5.34 11.60 16.67
C SER A 83 5.38 10.08 16.52
N VAL A 84 6.45 9.43 16.99
CA VAL A 84 6.70 7.99 16.79
C VAL A 84 5.53 7.09 17.23
N SER A 85 4.93 7.36 18.40
CA SER A 85 3.78 6.57 18.89
C SER A 85 2.53 6.74 18.01
N HIS A 86 2.32 7.94 17.44
CA HIS A 86 1.23 8.21 16.51
C HIS A 86 1.47 7.54 15.16
N ILE A 87 2.71 7.54 14.65
CA ILE A 87 3.09 6.83 13.43
C ILE A 87 2.80 5.33 13.57
N LEU A 88 3.15 4.73 14.71
CA LEU A 88 2.81 3.33 15.01
C LEU A 88 1.29 3.08 15.00
N GLY A 89 0.50 3.94 15.62
CA GLY A 89 -0.96 3.82 15.62
C GLY A 89 -1.60 3.97 14.24
N CYS A 90 -1.06 4.86 13.40
CA CYS A 90 -1.56 5.08 12.04
C CYS A 90 -1.31 3.85 11.15
N LEU A 91 -0.18 3.15 11.30
CA LEU A 91 0.10 1.92 10.56
C LEU A 91 -0.95 0.82 10.81
N ILE A 92 -1.55 0.76 12.01
CA ILE A 92 -2.67 -0.15 12.30
C ILE A 92 -3.93 0.34 11.59
N THR A 93 -4.23 1.63 11.73
CA THR A 93 -5.44 2.26 11.18
C THR A 93 -5.49 2.14 9.65
N HIS A 94 -4.34 2.26 8.98
CA HIS A 94 -4.20 2.12 7.54
C HIS A 94 -3.96 0.67 7.08
N GLU A 95 -4.15 -0.31 7.97
CA GLU A 95 -4.07 -1.75 7.68
C GLU A 95 -2.72 -2.26 7.16
N PHE A 96 -1.63 -1.55 7.46
CA PHE A 96 -0.27 -1.98 7.12
C PHE A 96 0.44 -2.70 8.29
N GLY A 97 -0.11 -2.58 9.49
CA GLY A 97 0.36 -3.25 10.69
C GLY A 97 -0.77 -3.91 11.50
N CYS A 98 -0.40 -4.82 12.39
CA CYS A 98 -1.30 -5.46 13.34
C CYS A 98 -0.74 -5.29 14.76
N SER A 99 -1.61 -5.03 15.74
CA SER A 99 -1.21 -5.04 17.15
C SER A 99 -0.69 -6.42 17.54
N VAL A 100 0.43 -6.48 18.25
CA VAL A 100 0.84 -7.69 18.96
C VAL A 100 0.14 -7.66 20.31
N SER A 101 -0.57 -8.73 20.66
CA SER A 101 -1.20 -8.86 21.98
C SER A 101 -0.12 -9.07 23.03
N ASN A 102 0.37 -7.98 23.63
CA ASN A 102 1.32 -8.01 24.74
C ASN A 102 0.71 -7.30 25.96
N PRO A 103 0.58 -7.95 27.13
CA PRO A 103 -0.08 -7.39 28.33
C PRO A 103 0.66 -6.23 29.01
N ALA A 104 1.82 -5.80 28.50
CA ALA A 104 2.73 -4.89 29.19
C ALA A 104 2.81 -3.49 28.55
N GLN A 105 1.68 -2.79 28.35
CA GLN A 105 1.58 -1.34 28.01
C GLN A 105 2.47 -0.75 26.88
N ARG A 106 3.27 -1.55 26.19
CA ARG A 106 4.10 -1.14 25.06
C ARG A 106 3.30 -1.34 23.78
N LEU A 107 3.28 -0.29 22.95
CA LEU A 107 2.74 -0.34 21.60
C LEU A 107 3.68 -1.16 20.72
N ASP A 108 3.56 -2.48 20.83
CA ASP A 108 4.26 -3.44 19.99
C ASP A 108 3.39 -3.74 18.76
N LEU A 109 3.91 -3.43 17.57
CA LEU A 109 3.21 -3.63 16.30
C LEU A 109 3.98 -4.62 15.43
N LYS A 110 3.27 -5.38 14.60
CA LYS A 110 3.88 -6.21 13.55
C LYS A 110 3.47 -5.69 12.18
N ILE A 111 4.42 -5.41 11.30
CA ILE A 111 4.13 -5.08 9.91
C ILE A 111 3.55 -6.33 9.23
N ASN A 112 2.37 -6.19 8.65
CA ASN A 112 1.68 -7.29 8.01
C ASN A 112 2.15 -7.46 6.54
N ARG A 113 1.61 -8.46 5.85
CA ARG A 113 1.99 -8.73 4.45
C ARG A 113 1.71 -7.55 3.52
N ASN A 114 0.64 -6.79 3.77
CA ASN A 114 0.32 -5.60 2.97
C ASN A 114 1.34 -4.51 3.21
N GLY A 115 1.74 -4.25 4.45
CA GLY A 115 2.76 -3.26 4.78
C GLY A 115 4.11 -3.56 4.12
N ILE A 116 4.52 -4.84 4.09
CA ILE A 116 5.76 -5.25 3.38
C ILE A 116 5.63 -5.01 1.87
N LEU A 117 4.48 -5.36 1.28
CA LEU A 117 4.24 -5.14 -0.15
C LEU A 117 4.18 -3.65 -0.48
N ALA A 118 3.55 -2.84 0.38
CA ALA A 118 3.51 -1.39 0.27
C ALA A 118 4.92 -0.80 0.30
N GLY A 119 5.76 -1.24 1.24
CA GLY A 119 7.17 -0.88 1.32
C GLY A 119 7.94 -1.16 0.02
N ARG A 120 7.78 -2.36 -0.54
CA ARG A 120 8.40 -2.73 -1.82
C ARG A 120 7.93 -1.82 -2.97
N ILE A 121 6.64 -1.53 -3.05
CA ILE A 121 6.08 -0.61 -4.05
C ILE A 121 6.67 0.79 -3.88
N LEU A 122 6.78 1.29 -2.64
CA LEU A 122 7.39 2.59 -2.36
C LEU A 122 8.86 2.64 -2.77
N VAL A 123 9.63 1.57 -2.53
CA VAL A 123 11.02 1.46 -3.01
C VAL A 123 11.07 1.43 -4.54
N GLU A 124 10.28 0.57 -5.19
CA GLU A 124 10.20 0.43 -6.65
C GLU A 124 9.82 1.77 -7.34
N THR A 125 8.95 2.56 -6.71
CA THR A 125 8.45 3.83 -7.25
C THR A 125 9.22 5.07 -6.77
N LYS A 126 10.28 4.90 -5.97
CA LYS A 126 11.00 5.99 -5.30
C LYS A 126 10.06 6.93 -4.51
N ASN A 127 9.33 6.36 -3.56
CA ASN A 127 8.33 7.04 -2.74
C ASN A 127 7.23 7.70 -3.60
N LEU A 128 6.64 6.92 -4.52
CA LEU A 128 5.59 7.35 -5.45
C LEU A 128 5.97 8.47 -6.44
N LYS A 129 7.23 8.95 -6.45
CA LYS A 129 7.72 9.98 -7.38
C LYS A 129 7.83 9.48 -8.81
N LYS A 130 8.04 8.17 -9.01
CA LYS A 130 8.14 7.52 -10.33
C LYS A 130 7.15 6.35 -10.46
N PRO A 131 5.83 6.60 -10.48
CA PRO A 131 4.82 5.56 -10.46
C PRO A 131 4.51 4.99 -11.87
N GLY A 132 5.30 5.32 -12.89
CA GLY A 132 4.93 5.14 -14.31
C GLY A 132 4.52 3.71 -14.69
N VAL A 133 5.25 2.70 -14.22
CA VAL A 133 4.94 1.28 -14.49
C VAL A 133 3.62 0.87 -13.82
N PHE A 134 3.44 1.25 -12.55
CA PHE A 134 2.23 0.97 -11.79
C PHE A 134 1.01 1.69 -12.38
N LYS A 135 1.12 2.97 -12.74
CA LYS A 135 0.04 3.71 -13.41
C LYS A 135 -0.37 3.04 -14.72
N LYS A 136 0.60 2.63 -15.55
CA LYS A 136 0.30 1.93 -16.80
C LYS A 136 -0.47 0.64 -16.53
N TRP A 137 -0.02 -0.17 -15.58
CA TRP A 137 -0.71 -1.40 -15.20
C TRP A 137 -2.10 -1.18 -14.62
N THR A 138 -2.30 -0.13 -13.82
CA THR A 138 -3.62 0.28 -13.35
C THR A 138 -4.53 0.60 -14.54
N TRP A 139 -4.07 1.40 -15.50
CA TRP A 139 -4.83 1.73 -16.72
C TRP A 139 -5.17 0.49 -17.56
N ASP A 140 -4.19 -0.38 -17.81
CA ASP A 140 -4.37 -1.64 -18.56
C ASP A 140 -5.41 -2.53 -17.85
N TRP A 141 -5.41 -2.53 -16.50
CA TRP A 141 -6.38 -3.26 -15.70
C TRP A 141 -7.80 -2.69 -15.78
N TRP A 142 -7.95 -1.37 -15.63
CA TRP A 142 -9.25 -0.70 -15.78
C TRP A 142 -9.84 -0.98 -17.17
N LEU A 143 -9.01 -0.95 -18.22
CA LEU A 143 -9.44 -1.29 -19.56
C LEU A 143 -10.00 -2.71 -19.66
N ILE A 144 -9.28 -3.70 -19.11
CA ILE A 144 -9.74 -5.11 -19.07
C ILE A 144 -11.06 -5.22 -18.31
N TYR A 145 -11.18 -4.56 -17.15
CA TYR A 145 -12.37 -4.58 -16.32
C TYR A 145 -13.59 -4.00 -17.07
N TYR A 146 -13.45 -2.86 -17.74
CA TYR A 146 -14.52 -2.27 -18.54
C TYR A 146 -14.92 -3.15 -19.73
N VAL A 147 -13.95 -3.74 -20.43
CA VAL A 147 -14.24 -4.68 -21.54
C VAL A 147 -15.02 -5.88 -21.04
N ALA A 148 -14.61 -6.47 -19.90
CA ALA A 148 -15.34 -7.58 -19.29
C ALA A 148 -16.78 -7.19 -18.90
N GLY A 149 -16.95 -6.00 -18.30
CA GLY A 149 -18.26 -5.45 -17.96
C GLY A 149 -19.16 -5.27 -19.19
N LEU A 150 -18.62 -4.73 -20.28
CA LEU A 150 -19.35 -4.57 -21.54
C LEU A 150 -19.78 -5.90 -22.14
N ILE A 151 -18.94 -6.93 -22.07
CA ILE A 151 -19.29 -8.29 -22.53
C ILE A 151 -20.47 -8.85 -21.72
N ILE A 152 -20.44 -8.72 -20.39
CA ILE A 152 -21.52 -9.18 -19.52
C ILE A 152 -22.83 -8.45 -19.83
N VAL A 153 -22.78 -7.13 -19.98
CA VAL A 153 -23.96 -6.32 -20.35
C VAL A 153 -24.50 -6.76 -21.71
N GLY A 154 -23.64 -7.01 -22.70
CA GLY A 154 -24.03 -7.51 -24.01
C GLY A 154 -24.70 -8.88 -23.94
N GLN A 155 -24.19 -9.80 -23.11
CA GLN A 155 -24.80 -11.12 -22.90
C GLN A 155 -26.16 -11.04 -22.22
N LEU A 156 -26.31 -10.16 -21.22
CA LEU A 156 -27.58 -9.91 -20.54
C LEU A 156 -28.62 -9.32 -21.51
N LEU A 157 -28.23 -8.34 -22.32
CA LEU A 157 -29.12 -7.76 -23.34
C LEU A 157 -29.58 -8.80 -24.35
N LYS A 158 -28.66 -9.66 -24.82
CA LYS A 158 -28.99 -10.76 -25.73
C LYS A 158 -29.99 -11.73 -25.09
N LEU A 159 -29.76 -12.14 -23.84
CA LEU A 159 -30.67 -13.01 -23.09
C LEU A 159 -32.07 -12.39 -22.97
N CYS A 160 -32.16 -11.08 -22.68
CA CYS A 160 -33.45 -10.38 -22.60
C CYS A 160 -34.18 -10.35 -23.94
N ILE A 161 -33.47 -10.15 -25.05
CA ILE A 161 -34.04 -10.18 -26.40
C ILE A 161 -34.55 -11.59 -26.74
N ASP A 162 -33.73 -12.61 -26.46
CA ASP A 162 -34.08 -14.01 -26.72
C ASP A 162 -35.32 -14.42 -25.89
N LEU A 163 -35.41 -14.03 -24.62
CA LEU A 163 -36.60 -14.26 -23.78
C LEU A 163 -37.85 -13.52 -24.28
N TYR A 164 -37.71 -12.25 -24.68
CA TYR A 164 -38.85 -11.48 -25.19
C TYR A 164 -39.39 -12.03 -26.52
N SER A 165 -38.48 -12.48 -27.39
CA SER A 165 -38.84 -13.11 -28.67
C SER A 165 -39.41 -14.52 -28.53
N SER A 166 -39.10 -15.26 -27.46
CA SER A 166 -39.69 -16.58 -27.21
C SER A 166 -41.07 -16.54 -26.53
N VAL A 167 -41.45 -15.39 -25.95
CA VAL A 167 -42.74 -15.18 -25.30
C VAL A 167 -43.79 -14.62 -26.27
N LYS A 168 -43.37 -14.09 -27.42
CA LYS A 168 -44.23 -13.75 -28.57
C LYS A 168 -44.43 -14.95 -29.49
#